data_AF-A0A4U0UJ30-F1
#
_entry.id   AF-A0A4U0UJ30-F1
#
_cell.length_a   1.000
_cell.length_b   1.000
_cell.length_c   1.000
_cell.angle_alpha   90.00
_cell.angle_beta   90.00
_cell.angle_gamma   90.00
#
_symmetry.space_group_name_H-M   'P 1'
#
loop_
_entity.id
_entity.type
_entity.pdbx_description
1 polymer ?
#
loop_
_entity_poly.entity_id
_entity_poly.type
_entity_poly.pdbx_seq_one_letter_code
_entity_poly.pdbx_strand_id
1 'polypeptide(L)'
;MSQGESTKPFGFKLGPAEYAKKANAKVFLPDFMDGFVLNPDVMVSMKALSATGWWNQLYKVGHVLYLLQWFPLALFNLRDAKTRPRIFPFFKALKENEAKDLPIGTAGFCWGAKYVTELCWDQTKTKDGKRVVECGFVAHPSGLKYPGDIEMVVLPYSCAAAEHDMQMSAVQAKQTKDVLTAKTAKTKDHGVEHEFVMYDGAHHGFAVRADEDEKVEAEQGKKAEAQAVDWFKRWFANPSPNV
;
A
#
# COMPACT_ATOMS: atom_id res chain seq x y z
N MET A 1 -20.82 5.30 15.83
CA MET A 1 -20.65 4.26 14.80
C MET A 1 -21.67 4.55 13.71
N SER A 2 -21.24 5.16 12.60
CA SER A 2 -22.09 5.35 11.42
C SER A 2 -21.80 4.20 10.47
N GLN A 3 -22.80 3.36 10.18
CA GLN A 3 -22.74 2.47 9.04
C GLN A 3 -22.94 3.35 7.80
N GLY A 4 -21.83 3.76 7.17
CA GLY A 4 -21.86 4.46 5.90
C GLY A 4 -22.03 3.46 4.76
N GLU A 5 -23.12 3.58 4.01
CA GLU A 5 -23.29 2.93 2.72
C GLU A 5 -22.06 3.15 1.83
N SER A 6 -21.65 2.07 1.19
CA SER A 6 -20.54 1.99 0.23
C SER A 6 -20.84 2.82 -1.03
N THR A 7 -20.75 4.13 -0.95
CA THR A 7 -20.53 4.97 -2.14
C THR A 7 -19.04 4.96 -2.45
N LYS A 8 -18.63 4.37 -3.58
CA LYS A 8 -17.22 4.26 -4.00
C LYS A 8 -16.51 5.62 -3.85
N PRO A 9 -15.68 5.84 -2.82
CA PRO A 9 -14.93 7.06 -2.73
C PRO A 9 -13.75 6.89 -3.67
N PHE A 10 -13.65 7.76 -4.67
CA PHE A 10 -12.60 7.78 -5.71
C PHE A 10 -12.69 6.62 -6.71
N GLY A 11 -12.08 6.81 -7.87
CA GLY A 11 -11.93 5.80 -8.92
C GLY A 11 -11.13 4.55 -8.53
N PHE A 12 -11.19 4.10 -7.27
CA PHE A 12 -10.90 2.72 -6.88
C PHE A 12 -11.95 1.84 -7.57
N LYS A 13 -11.57 1.22 -8.68
CA LYS A 13 -12.39 0.13 -9.24
C LYS A 13 -12.34 -1.12 -8.34
N LEU A 14 -11.23 -1.32 -7.63
CA LEU A 14 -11.00 -2.35 -6.61
C LEU A 14 -11.21 -1.76 -5.21
N GLY A 15 -12.42 -1.92 -4.66
CA GLY A 15 -12.82 -1.33 -3.39
C GLY A 15 -12.65 -2.27 -2.18
N PRO A 16 -12.70 -1.73 -0.94
CA PRO A 16 -12.68 -2.53 0.29
C PRO A 16 -13.68 -3.71 0.33
N ALA A 17 -14.83 -3.54 -0.32
CA ALA A 17 -15.88 -4.57 -0.39
C ALA A 17 -15.46 -5.80 -1.21
N GLU A 18 -14.67 -5.63 -2.27
CA GLU A 18 -14.22 -6.74 -3.10
C GLU A 18 -13.16 -7.58 -2.36
N TYR A 19 -12.21 -6.90 -1.70
CA TYR A 19 -11.26 -7.56 -0.79
C TYR A 19 -11.97 -8.30 0.34
N ALA A 20 -12.98 -7.68 0.97
CA ALA A 20 -13.75 -8.32 2.03
C ALA A 20 -14.39 -9.63 1.57
N LYS A 21 -15.01 -9.61 0.39
CA LYS A 21 -15.65 -10.78 -0.20
C LYS A 21 -14.62 -11.86 -0.58
N LYS A 22 -13.53 -11.50 -1.24
CA LYS A 22 -12.54 -12.45 -1.76
C LYS A 22 -11.67 -13.06 -0.67
N ALA A 23 -11.30 -12.29 0.36
CA ALA A 23 -10.49 -12.76 1.49
C ALA A 23 -11.32 -13.34 2.64
N ASN A 24 -12.66 -13.28 2.57
CA ASN A 24 -13.57 -13.66 3.65
C ASN A 24 -13.20 -12.98 4.99
N ALA A 25 -13.01 -11.67 4.95
CA ALA A 25 -12.54 -10.87 6.07
C ALA A 25 -13.36 -9.59 6.25
N LYS A 26 -13.44 -9.09 7.49
CA LYS A 26 -13.96 -7.75 7.76
C LYS A 26 -12.90 -6.73 7.37
N VAL A 27 -13.21 -5.86 6.41
CA VAL A 27 -12.29 -4.82 5.94
C VAL A 27 -12.67 -3.48 6.55
N PHE A 28 -11.67 -2.80 7.13
CA PHE A 28 -11.78 -1.42 7.56
C PHE A 28 -11.06 -0.52 6.55
N LEU A 29 -11.67 0.60 6.18
CA LEU A 29 -11.02 1.68 5.46
C LEU A 29 -11.13 2.96 6.31
N PRO A 30 -10.24 3.15 7.30
CA PRO A 30 -10.30 4.32 8.15
C PRO A 30 -9.88 5.58 7.40
N ASP A 31 -10.51 6.70 7.71
CA ASP A 31 -10.11 8.00 7.18
C ASP A 31 -8.89 8.53 7.93
N PHE A 32 -7.70 8.18 7.45
CA PHE A 32 -6.45 8.71 7.98
C PHE A 32 -6.09 10.10 7.43
N MET A 33 -6.81 10.57 6.40
CA MET A 33 -6.61 11.88 5.80
C MET A 33 -7.47 12.97 6.46
N ASP A 34 -8.42 12.61 7.34
CA ASP A 34 -9.26 13.54 8.11
C ASP A 34 -10.04 14.47 7.19
N GLY A 35 -10.80 13.84 6.29
CA GLY A 35 -11.59 14.50 5.25
C GLY A 35 -10.75 15.11 4.13
N PHE A 36 -9.41 15.12 4.21
CA PHE A 36 -8.59 15.60 3.12
C PHE A 36 -8.66 14.64 1.94
N VAL A 37 -9.06 15.19 0.82
CA VAL A 37 -9.23 14.46 -0.42
C VAL A 37 -8.37 15.14 -1.47
N LEU A 38 -7.43 14.40 -2.05
CA LEU A 38 -6.67 14.90 -3.17
C LEU A 38 -7.58 14.95 -4.41
N ASN A 39 -7.61 16.10 -5.08
CA ASN A 39 -8.37 16.24 -6.32
C ASN A 39 -7.91 15.16 -7.33
N PRO A 40 -8.83 14.35 -7.88
CA PRO A 40 -8.49 13.30 -8.86
C PRO A 40 -7.67 13.80 -10.06
N ASP A 41 -7.85 15.06 -10.47
CA ASP A 41 -7.15 15.65 -11.62
C ASP A 41 -5.65 15.84 -11.38
N VAL A 42 -5.21 15.84 -10.12
CA VAL A 42 -3.77 15.81 -9.77
C VAL A 42 -3.12 14.58 -10.38
N MET A 43 -3.85 13.48 -10.48
CA MET A 43 -3.31 12.19 -10.94
C MET A 43 -3.30 12.10 -12.46
N VAL A 44 -4.30 12.70 -13.12
CA VAL A 44 -4.25 12.96 -14.57
C VAL A 44 -3.04 13.83 -14.90
N SER A 45 -2.79 14.85 -14.08
CA SER A 45 -1.63 15.72 -14.24
C SER A 45 -0.31 14.97 -14.06
N MET A 46 -0.23 14.01 -13.13
CA MET A 46 0.95 13.15 -12.98
C MET A 46 1.17 12.24 -14.20
N LYS A 47 0.12 11.61 -14.77
CA LYS A 47 0.21 10.82 -16.02
C LYS A 47 0.59 11.71 -17.22
N ALA A 48 0.14 12.96 -17.26
CA ALA A 48 0.52 13.89 -18.32
C ALA A 48 2.02 14.24 -18.32
N LEU A 49 2.69 14.20 -17.16
CA LEU A 49 4.13 14.46 -17.08
C LEU A 49 4.98 13.38 -17.74
N SER A 50 4.51 12.13 -17.77
CA SER A 50 5.19 11.03 -18.46
C SER A 50 4.93 10.98 -19.97
N ALA A 51 4.02 11.81 -20.51
CA ALA A 51 3.73 11.87 -21.94
C ALA A 51 4.96 12.33 -22.77
N THR A 52 5.20 11.72 -23.93
CA THR A 52 6.32 12.06 -24.84
C THR A 52 5.82 12.84 -26.07
N GLY A 53 6.67 13.65 -26.71
CA GLY A 53 6.32 14.46 -27.90
C GLY A 53 6.40 15.98 -27.70
N TRP A 54 6.56 16.73 -28.80
CA TRP A 54 6.83 18.18 -28.77
C TRP A 54 5.58 19.01 -28.43
N TRP A 55 4.41 18.68 -28.99
CA TRP A 55 3.13 19.34 -28.65
C TRP A 55 2.70 19.10 -27.19
N ASN A 56 3.12 17.98 -26.62
CA ASN A 56 2.87 17.63 -25.22
C ASN A 56 3.68 18.50 -24.23
N GLN A 57 4.70 19.25 -24.68
CA GLN A 57 5.50 20.09 -23.77
C GLN A 57 4.73 21.32 -23.27
N LEU A 58 3.92 21.97 -24.12
CA LEU A 58 3.05 23.08 -23.70
C LEU A 58 1.92 22.59 -22.78
N TYR A 59 1.36 21.42 -23.10
CA TYR A 59 0.37 20.74 -22.26
C TYR A 59 0.92 20.42 -20.85
N LYS A 60 2.20 20.01 -20.75
CA LYS A 60 2.87 19.78 -19.46
C LYS A 60 2.98 21.02 -18.59
N VAL A 61 3.17 22.22 -19.15
CA VAL A 61 3.30 23.45 -18.35
C VAL A 61 2.04 23.69 -17.52
N GLY A 62 0.86 23.54 -18.11
CA GLY A 62 -0.41 23.66 -17.39
C GLY A 62 -0.55 22.64 -16.25
N HIS A 63 -0.19 21.38 -16.52
CA HIS A 63 -0.21 20.32 -15.50
C HIS A 63 0.83 20.54 -14.39
N VAL A 64 2.03 21.04 -14.70
CA VAL A 64 3.02 21.39 -13.70
C VAL A 64 2.50 22.49 -12.77
N LEU A 65 1.90 23.55 -13.32
CA LEU A 65 1.30 24.63 -12.51
C LEU A 65 0.17 24.09 -11.62
N TYR A 66 -0.68 23.23 -12.16
CA TYR A 66 -1.75 22.58 -11.39
C TYR A 66 -1.20 21.71 -10.25
N LEU A 67 -0.15 20.92 -10.52
CA LEU A 67 0.54 20.13 -9.50
C LEU A 67 1.19 21.01 -8.44
N LEU A 68 1.83 22.12 -8.82
CA LEU A 68 2.43 23.06 -7.87
C LEU A 68 1.41 23.68 -6.92
N GLN A 69 0.17 23.87 -7.35
CA GLN A 69 -0.91 24.36 -6.50
C GLN A 69 -1.40 23.31 -5.49
N TRP A 70 -1.61 22.06 -5.94
CA TRP A 70 -2.29 21.04 -5.14
C TRP A 70 -1.36 20.10 -4.38
N PHE A 71 -0.19 19.81 -4.92
CA PHE A 71 0.73 18.82 -4.37
C PHE A 71 1.36 19.26 -3.04
N PRO A 72 1.77 20.53 -2.82
CA PRO A 72 2.26 20.96 -1.50
C PRO A 72 1.22 20.80 -0.40
N LEU A 73 -0.05 21.08 -0.68
CA LEU A 73 -1.15 20.88 0.26
C LEU A 73 -1.34 19.39 0.56
N ALA A 74 -1.26 18.54 -0.47
CA ALA A 74 -1.30 17.09 -0.32
C ALA A 74 -0.18 16.61 0.61
N LEU A 75 1.07 16.99 0.33
CA LEU A 75 2.22 16.62 1.14
C LEU A 75 2.10 17.13 2.59
N PHE A 76 1.58 18.34 2.79
CA PHE A 76 1.36 18.89 4.13
C PHE A 76 0.30 18.14 4.94
N ASN A 77 -0.73 17.60 4.28
CA ASN A 77 -1.77 16.81 4.92
C ASN A 77 -1.36 15.34 5.12
N LEU A 78 -0.54 14.80 4.21
CA LEU A 78 -0.03 13.43 4.26
C LEU A 78 1.28 13.28 5.06
N ARG A 79 1.83 14.37 5.58
CA ARG A 79 3.07 14.33 6.37
C ARG A 79 2.93 13.43 7.57
N ASP A 80 4.04 12.76 7.89
CA ASP A 80 4.14 11.77 8.94
C ASP A 80 3.56 12.25 10.29
N ALA A 81 3.85 13.50 10.65
CA ALA A 81 3.38 14.12 11.89
C ALA A 81 1.84 14.19 12.03
N LYS A 82 1.08 14.10 10.93
CA LYS A 82 -0.40 14.08 10.95
C LYS A 82 -0.96 12.67 10.82
N THR A 83 -0.38 11.86 9.94
CA THR A 83 -0.88 10.53 9.58
C THR A 83 -0.50 9.46 10.60
N ARG A 84 0.76 9.46 11.08
CA ARG A 84 1.27 8.46 12.02
C ARG A 84 0.46 8.41 13.33
N PRO A 85 0.11 9.56 13.97
CA PRO A 85 -0.71 9.55 15.19
C PRO A 85 -2.16 9.08 14.96
N ARG A 86 -2.61 8.92 13.71
CA ARG A 86 -3.94 8.38 13.39
C ARG A 86 -3.87 6.88 13.11
N ILE A 87 -2.87 6.46 12.34
CA ILE A 87 -2.73 5.06 11.89
C ILE A 87 -2.37 4.12 13.04
N PHE A 88 -1.33 4.46 13.80
CA PHE A 88 -0.76 3.52 14.77
C PHE A 88 -1.68 3.29 15.98
N PRO A 89 -2.27 4.35 16.59
CA PRO A 89 -3.26 4.16 17.64
C PRO A 89 -4.52 3.44 17.16
N PHE A 90 -4.93 3.61 15.89
CA PHE A 90 -6.06 2.87 15.32
C PHE A 90 -5.79 1.37 15.34
N PHE A 91 -4.65 0.89 14.83
CA PHE A 91 -4.33 -0.55 14.84
C PHE A 91 -4.20 -1.11 16.25
N LYS A 92 -3.62 -0.34 17.17
CA LYS A 92 -3.57 -0.71 18.58
C LYS A 92 -4.97 -0.86 19.17
N ALA A 93 -5.85 0.12 18.97
CA ALA A 93 -7.21 0.09 19.46
C ALA A 93 -8.03 -1.04 18.80
N LEU A 94 -7.82 -1.29 17.51
CA LEU A 94 -8.48 -2.38 16.79
C LEU A 94 -8.11 -3.73 17.40
N LYS A 95 -6.81 -3.99 17.64
CA LYS A 95 -6.33 -5.21 18.29
C LYS A 95 -6.83 -5.32 19.73
N GLU A 96 -6.88 -4.23 20.49
CA GLU A 96 -7.31 -4.25 21.89
C GLU A 96 -8.83 -4.45 22.06
N ASN A 97 -9.66 -3.97 21.13
CA ASN A 97 -11.11 -3.93 21.29
C ASN A 97 -11.88 -4.91 20.38
N GLU A 98 -11.71 -4.84 19.06
CA GLU A 98 -12.55 -5.62 18.12
C GLU A 98 -11.89 -6.93 17.68
N ALA A 99 -10.57 -7.01 17.67
CA ALA A 99 -9.80 -8.11 17.08
C ALA A 99 -8.80 -8.75 18.05
N LYS A 100 -9.16 -8.82 19.34
CA LYS A 100 -8.30 -9.34 20.41
C LYS A 100 -7.69 -10.70 20.09
N ASP A 101 -8.54 -11.62 19.61
CA ASP A 101 -8.18 -13.00 19.29
C ASP A 101 -8.21 -13.28 17.78
N LEU A 102 -8.25 -12.23 16.95
CA LEU A 102 -8.28 -12.35 15.49
C LEU A 102 -6.98 -11.83 14.86
N PRO A 103 -6.51 -12.43 13.76
CA PRO A 103 -5.38 -11.91 13.00
C PRO A 103 -5.79 -10.59 12.32
N ILE A 104 -4.86 -9.64 12.25
CA ILE A 104 -5.06 -8.37 11.54
C ILE A 104 -4.03 -8.29 10.41
N GLY A 105 -4.49 -8.20 9.17
CA GLY A 105 -3.67 -7.93 8.01
C GLY A 105 -3.79 -6.46 7.60
N THR A 106 -2.73 -5.90 7.01
CA THR A 106 -2.72 -4.51 6.54
C THR A 106 -2.39 -4.42 5.06
N ALA A 107 -3.11 -3.57 4.34
CA ALA A 107 -2.87 -3.29 2.92
C ALA A 107 -2.57 -1.80 2.74
N GLY A 108 -1.51 -1.48 2.00
CA GLY A 108 -1.04 -0.11 1.79
C GLY A 108 -0.77 0.18 0.32
N PHE A 109 -1.34 1.26 -0.19
CA PHE A 109 -1.21 1.66 -1.60
C PHE A 109 -0.54 3.02 -1.69
N CYS A 110 0.45 3.19 -2.57
CA CYS A 110 1.17 4.46 -2.74
C CYS A 110 1.74 4.95 -1.39
N TRP A 111 1.34 6.13 -0.92
CA TRP A 111 1.76 6.73 0.35
C TRP A 111 1.42 5.87 1.58
N GLY A 112 0.35 5.05 1.50
CA GLY A 112 -0.06 4.17 2.60
C GLY A 112 0.91 3.02 2.84
N ALA A 113 1.70 2.64 1.83
CA ALA A 113 2.66 1.55 1.91
C ALA A 113 3.75 1.79 2.95
N LYS A 114 4.15 3.05 3.15
CA LYS A 114 5.11 3.43 4.20
C LYS A 114 4.68 2.91 5.56
N TYR A 115 3.46 3.23 5.98
CA TYR A 115 2.98 2.88 7.32
C TYR A 115 2.70 1.38 7.46
N VAL A 116 2.30 0.69 6.39
CA VAL A 116 2.20 -0.77 6.40
C VAL A 116 3.56 -1.42 6.59
N THR A 117 4.59 -0.93 5.90
CA THR A 117 5.98 -1.39 6.06
C THR A 117 6.43 -1.21 7.52
N GLU A 118 6.17 -0.04 8.09
CA GLU A 118 6.53 0.26 9.48
C GLU A 118 5.75 -0.58 10.51
N LEU A 119 4.48 -0.89 10.26
CA LEU A 119 3.72 -1.83 11.09
C LEU A 119 4.34 -3.23 11.04
N CYS A 120 4.90 -3.62 9.89
CA CYS A 120 5.65 -4.87 9.71
C CYS A 120 7.05 -4.88 10.35
N TRP A 121 7.50 -3.78 10.97
CA TRP A 121 8.67 -3.78 11.87
C TRP A 121 8.34 -4.33 13.26
N ASP A 122 7.06 -4.57 13.55
CA ASP A 122 6.56 -5.12 14.82
C ASP A 122 6.96 -4.33 16.07
N GLN A 123 7.26 -3.04 15.92
CA GLN A 123 7.60 -2.13 17.03
C GLN A 123 6.35 -1.58 17.74
N THR A 124 5.19 -1.68 17.09
CA THR A 124 3.92 -1.22 17.65
C THR A 124 3.26 -2.38 18.36
N LYS A 125 3.14 -2.28 19.70
CA LYS A 125 2.55 -3.32 20.52
C LYS A 125 1.31 -2.82 21.26
N THR A 126 0.41 -3.74 21.59
CA THR A 126 -0.69 -3.47 22.53
C THR A 126 -0.13 -3.17 23.93
N LYS A 127 -0.98 -2.71 24.85
CA LYS A 127 -0.57 -2.50 26.25
C LYS A 127 0.01 -3.75 26.91
N ASP A 128 -0.45 -4.93 26.50
CA ASP A 128 0.02 -6.22 27.02
C ASP A 128 1.23 -6.78 26.25
N GLY A 129 1.88 -5.96 25.41
CA GLY A 129 3.06 -6.35 24.64
C GLY A 129 2.76 -7.22 23.41
N LYS A 130 1.49 -7.46 23.07
CA LYS A 130 1.13 -8.27 21.89
C LYS A 130 1.34 -7.50 20.60
N ARG A 131 1.66 -8.21 19.52
CA ARG A 131 1.72 -7.63 18.18
C ARG A 131 0.35 -7.10 17.74
N VAL A 132 0.37 -6.05 16.93
CA VAL A 132 -0.85 -5.41 16.42
C VAL A 132 -1.30 -5.94 15.06
N VAL A 133 -0.38 -6.47 14.26
CA VAL A 133 -0.66 -7.00 12.91
C VAL A 133 0.11 -8.30 12.69
N GLU A 134 -0.41 -9.15 11.81
CA GLU A 134 0.20 -10.45 11.45
C GLU A 134 0.96 -10.41 10.13
N CYS A 135 0.50 -9.60 9.17
CA CYS A 135 1.12 -9.49 7.85
C CYS A 135 0.77 -8.16 7.17
N GLY A 136 1.61 -7.75 6.24
CA GLY A 136 1.41 -6.57 5.39
C GLY A 136 1.46 -6.91 3.91
N PHE A 137 0.63 -6.21 3.13
CA PHE A 137 0.70 -6.16 1.68
C PHE A 137 0.85 -4.70 1.24
N VAL A 138 1.73 -4.43 0.29
CA VAL A 138 1.84 -3.11 -0.33
C VAL A 138 1.79 -3.18 -1.84
N ALA A 139 1.25 -2.14 -2.47
CA ALA A 139 1.29 -1.97 -3.91
C ALA A 139 1.78 -0.57 -4.30
N HIS A 140 2.66 -0.53 -5.32
CA HIS A 140 3.31 0.67 -5.88
C HIS A 140 3.75 1.64 -4.76
N PRO A 141 4.63 1.21 -3.85
CA PRO A 141 4.81 1.89 -2.57
C PRO A 141 5.60 3.21 -2.72
N SER A 142 5.23 4.20 -1.91
CA SER A 142 5.88 5.52 -1.88
C SER A 142 6.37 5.88 -0.48
N GLY A 143 7.39 6.75 -0.42
CA GLY A 143 7.87 7.32 0.85
C GLY A 143 8.71 6.38 1.71
N LEU A 144 9.24 5.31 1.10
CA LEU A 144 10.18 4.37 1.72
C LEU A 144 11.63 4.74 1.41
N LYS A 145 12.52 4.47 2.35
CA LYS A 145 13.98 4.51 2.19
C LYS A 145 14.50 3.11 1.90
N TYR A 146 15.13 2.94 0.74
CA TYR A 146 15.67 1.66 0.31
C TYR A 146 17.19 1.61 0.50
N PRO A 147 17.76 0.50 1.00
CA PRO A 147 17.07 -0.70 1.49
C PRO A 147 16.56 -0.59 2.95
N GLY A 148 16.91 0.46 3.69
CA GLY A 148 16.78 0.52 5.15
C GLY A 148 15.39 0.20 5.72
N ASP A 149 14.31 0.74 5.17
CA ASP A 149 12.95 0.47 5.69
C ASP A 149 12.52 -0.98 5.44
N ILE A 150 13.00 -1.60 4.36
CA ILE A 150 12.74 -3.00 4.02
C ILE A 150 13.59 -3.94 4.90
N GLU A 151 14.80 -3.53 5.26
CA GLU A 151 15.67 -4.29 6.18
C GLU A 151 15.08 -4.40 7.59
N MET A 152 14.28 -3.43 8.01
CA MET A 152 13.61 -3.42 9.31
C MET A 152 12.36 -4.31 9.37
N VAL A 153 11.87 -4.82 8.23
CA VAL A 153 10.70 -5.71 8.19
C VAL A 153 11.02 -7.05 8.84
N VAL A 154 10.20 -7.44 9.83
CA VAL A 154 10.30 -8.72 10.54
C VAL A 154 9.05 -9.58 10.42
N LEU A 155 7.91 -8.98 10.01
CA LEU A 155 6.65 -9.68 9.79
C LEU A 155 6.51 -10.12 8.33
N PRO A 156 5.65 -11.11 8.05
CA PRO A 156 5.28 -11.45 6.68
C PRO A 156 4.87 -10.21 5.88
N TYR A 157 5.54 -10.02 4.74
CA TYR A 157 5.41 -8.82 3.93
C TYR A 157 5.40 -9.16 2.45
N SER A 158 4.37 -8.72 1.73
CA SER A 158 4.22 -8.89 0.29
C SER A 158 4.24 -7.53 -0.42
N CYS A 159 5.04 -7.41 -1.48
CA CYS A 159 5.23 -6.18 -2.24
C CYS A 159 4.89 -6.39 -3.71
N ALA A 160 3.95 -5.61 -4.22
CA ALA A 160 3.58 -5.49 -5.63
C ALA A 160 4.22 -4.21 -6.21
N ALA A 161 5.33 -4.35 -6.92
CA ALA A 161 6.05 -3.25 -7.55
C ALA A 161 5.64 -3.08 -9.02
N ALA A 162 5.65 -1.83 -9.50
CA ALA A 162 5.40 -1.48 -10.89
C ALA A 162 6.73 -1.28 -11.63
N GLU A 163 6.81 -1.74 -12.89
CA GLU A 163 8.02 -1.58 -13.71
C GLU A 163 8.33 -0.10 -14.02
N HIS A 164 7.29 0.69 -14.33
CA HIS A 164 7.40 2.09 -14.69
C HIS A 164 6.95 2.98 -13.52
N ASP A 165 7.63 2.85 -12.39
CA ASP A 165 7.33 3.58 -11.16
C ASP A 165 8.33 4.74 -10.93
N MET A 166 7.80 5.95 -10.75
CA MET A 166 8.61 7.15 -10.46
C MET A 166 8.96 7.30 -8.97
N GLN A 167 8.34 6.50 -8.09
CA GLN A 167 8.56 6.50 -6.64
C GLN A 167 9.48 5.35 -6.19
N MET A 168 9.53 4.25 -6.95
CA MET A 168 10.46 3.14 -6.74
C MET A 168 11.24 2.86 -8.03
N SER A 169 12.51 3.21 -8.07
CA SER A 169 13.36 2.91 -9.23
C SER A 169 13.63 1.42 -9.38
N ALA A 170 14.01 0.97 -10.58
CA ALA A 170 14.40 -0.42 -10.84
C ALA A 170 15.52 -0.93 -9.89
N VAL A 171 16.44 -0.04 -9.50
CA VAL A 171 17.50 -0.38 -8.52
C VAL A 171 16.90 -0.63 -7.14
N GLN A 172 15.98 0.22 -6.68
CA GLN A 172 15.30 0.08 -5.39
C GLN A 172 14.39 -1.15 -5.37
N ALA A 173 13.71 -1.44 -6.48
CA ALA A 173 12.91 -2.64 -6.65
C ALA A 173 13.77 -3.91 -6.56
N LYS A 174 14.92 -3.92 -7.24
CA LYS A 174 15.89 -5.02 -7.13
C LYS A 174 16.40 -5.19 -5.70
N GLN A 175 16.79 -4.11 -5.04
CA GLN A 175 17.22 -4.15 -3.64
C GLN A 175 16.13 -4.71 -2.73
N THR A 176 14.88 -4.29 -2.91
CA THR A 176 13.73 -4.79 -2.16
C THR A 176 13.57 -6.29 -2.36
N LYS A 177 13.58 -6.76 -3.62
CA LYS A 177 13.51 -8.19 -3.95
C LYS A 177 14.63 -8.98 -3.28
N ASP A 178 15.87 -8.52 -3.39
CA ASP A 178 17.04 -9.20 -2.84
C ASP A 178 16.97 -9.30 -1.31
N VAL A 179 16.58 -8.21 -0.62
CA VAL A 179 16.42 -8.19 0.85
C VAL A 179 15.30 -9.13 1.30
N LEU A 180 14.12 -9.07 0.67
CA LEU A 180 12.97 -9.92 1.04
C LEU A 180 13.25 -11.40 0.78
N THR A 181 13.95 -11.72 -0.31
CA THR A 181 14.39 -13.09 -0.62
C THR A 181 15.38 -13.60 0.42
N ALA A 182 16.39 -12.79 0.76
CA ALA A 182 17.40 -13.15 1.76
C ALA A 182 16.79 -13.31 3.16
N LYS A 183 15.80 -12.49 3.52
CA LYS A 183 15.04 -12.64 4.77
C LYS A 183 14.24 -13.93 4.78
N THR A 184 13.46 -14.21 3.72
CA THR A 184 12.67 -15.44 3.60
C THR A 184 13.55 -16.68 3.76
N ALA A 185 14.74 -16.71 3.14
CA ALA A 185 15.68 -17.81 3.29
C ALA A 185 16.13 -18.06 4.75
N LYS A 186 16.10 -17.04 5.62
CA LYS A 186 16.46 -17.13 7.04
C LYS A 186 15.27 -17.40 7.94
N THR A 187 14.07 -16.97 7.55
CA THR A 187 12.90 -16.94 8.43
C THR A 187 11.81 -17.95 8.07
N LYS A 188 11.92 -18.61 6.92
CA LYS A 188 10.92 -19.58 6.44
C LYS A 188 10.70 -20.72 7.44
N ASP A 189 11.77 -21.28 8.00
CA ASP A 189 11.68 -22.36 8.99
C ASP A 189 11.06 -21.89 10.32
N HIS A 190 11.01 -20.57 10.55
CA HIS A 190 10.35 -19.93 11.67
C HIS A 190 8.93 -19.44 11.33
N GLY A 191 8.38 -19.84 10.18
CA GLY A 191 7.02 -19.49 9.78
C GLY A 191 6.85 -18.02 9.39
N VAL A 192 7.91 -17.35 8.90
CA VAL A 192 7.81 -16.01 8.31
C VAL A 192 8.38 -16.03 6.90
N GLU A 193 7.57 -15.65 5.93
CA GLU A 193 7.98 -15.52 4.52
C GLU A 193 7.62 -14.13 4.00
N HIS A 194 8.35 -13.69 2.98
CA HIS A 194 8.10 -12.45 2.27
C HIS A 194 7.91 -12.72 0.78
N GLU A 195 7.22 -11.81 0.10
CA GLU A 195 6.92 -11.90 -1.32
C GLU A 195 7.24 -10.59 -2.03
N PHE A 196 7.80 -10.69 -3.23
CA PHE A 196 8.01 -9.57 -4.11
C PHE A 196 7.60 -9.96 -5.52
N VAL A 197 6.72 -9.17 -6.13
CA VAL A 197 6.29 -9.34 -7.52
C VAL A 197 6.52 -8.02 -8.25
N MET A 198 7.26 -8.09 -9.35
CA MET A 198 7.35 -7.00 -10.32
C MET A 198 6.25 -7.20 -11.37
N TYR A 199 5.48 -6.15 -11.63
CA TYR A 199 4.44 -6.13 -12.64
C TYR A 199 4.90 -5.38 -13.89
N ASP A 200 5.19 -6.14 -14.94
CA ASP A 200 5.69 -5.62 -16.22
C ASP A 200 4.63 -4.75 -16.92
N GLY A 201 5.08 -3.62 -17.47
CA GLY A 201 4.24 -2.61 -18.11
C GLY A 201 3.31 -1.83 -17.18
N ALA A 202 3.34 -2.10 -15.87
CA ALA A 202 2.54 -1.38 -14.89
C ALA A 202 3.20 -0.03 -14.52
N HIS A 203 2.38 1.00 -14.31
CA HIS A 203 2.83 2.29 -13.79
C HIS A 203 2.43 2.47 -12.33
N HIS A 204 2.93 3.54 -11.73
CA HIS A 204 2.53 3.93 -10.39
C HIS A 204 1.00 4.11 -10.28
N GLY A 205 0.38 3.42 -9.33
CA GLY A 205 -1.08 3.43 -9.14
C GLY A 205 -1.86 2.33 -9.85
N PHE A 206 -1.18 1.43 -10.58
CA PHE A 206 -1.82 0.34 -11.34
C PHE A 206 -2.80 -0.52 -10.49
N ALA A 207 -2.47 -0.77 -9.22
CA ALA A 207 -3.29 -1.62 -8.34
C ALA A 207 -4.59 -0.94 -7.86
N VAL A 208 -4.74 0.37 -8.12
CA VAL A 208 -5.91 1.14 -7.67
C VAL A 208 -6.72 1.67 -8.85
N ARG A 209 -6.04 2.11 -9.91
CA ARG A 209 -6.63 2.93 -10.98
C ARG A 209 -6.23 2.50 -12.38
N ALA A 210 -5.88 1.24 -12.59
CA ALA A 210 -5.52 0.77 -13.92
C ALA A 210 -6.58 1.21 -14.95
N ASP A 211 -6.09 1.85 -16.01
CA ASP A 211 -6.91 2.30 -17.12
C ASP A 211 -7.47 1.07 -17.86
N GLU A 212 -8.80 0.97 -18.02
CA GLU A 212 -9.40 -0.21 -18.67
C GLU A 212 -9.13 -0.26 -20.17
N ASP A 213 -8.86 0.90 -20.76
CA ASP A 213 -8.45 0.99 -22.15
C ASP A 213 -7.00 0.48 -22.30
N GLU A 214 -6.20 0.53 -21.24
CA GLU A 214 -4.88 -0.12 -21.14
C GLU A 214 -5.00 -1.53 -20.55
N LYS A 215 -5.49 -2.46 -21.37
CA LYS A 215 -5.74 -3.86 -20.98
C LYS A 215 -4.61 -4.52 -20.18
N VAL A 216 -3.36 -4.25 -20.54
CA VAL A 216 -2.18 -4.80 -19.84
C VAL A 216 -2.14 -4.31 -18.40
N GLU A 217 -2.24 -3.00 -18.16
CA GLU A 217 -2.19 -2.43 -16.81
C GLU A 217 -3.39 -2.89 -15.97
N ALA A 218 -4.58 -2.98 -16.58
CA ALA A 218 -5.77 -3.53 -15.93
C ALA A 218 -5.61 -4.98 -15.49
N GLU A 219 -4.96 -5.81 -16.30
CA GLU A 219 -4.63 -7.18 -15.93
C GLU A 219 -3.60 -7.24 -14.80
N GLN A 220 -2.57 -6.38 -14.81
CA GLN A 220 -1.61 -6.32 -13.71
C GLN A 220 -2.27 -5.89 -12.40
N GLY A 221 -3.20 -4.93 -12.44
CA GLY A 221 -3.98 -4.52 -11.26
C GLY A 221 -4.77 -5.68 -10.65
N LYS A 222 -5.44 -6.50 -11.48
CA LYS A 222 -6.15 -7.71 -11.03
C LYS A 222 -5.21 -8.77 -10.45
N LYS A 223 -4.02 -8.94 -11.03
CA LYS A 223 -3.03 -9.88 -10.49
C LYS A 223 -2.46 -9.40 -9.14
N ALA A 224 -2.24 -8.10 -8.95
CA ALA A 224 -1.84 -7.54 -7.65
C ALA A 224 -2.94 -7.68 -6.60
N GLU A 225 -4.21 -7.58 -7.00
CA GLU A 225 -5.33 -7.90 -6.12
C GLU A 225 -5.33 -9.37 -5.70
N ALA A 226 -5.15 -10.29 -6.65
CA ALA A 226 -5.07 -11.72 -6.38
C ALA A 226 -3.90 -12.03 -5.43
N GLN A 227 -2.73 -11.41 -5.66
CA GLN A 227 -1.58 -11.49 -4.77
C GLN A 227 -1.96 -11.11 -3.33
N ALA A 228 -2.60 -9.95 -3.13
CA ALA A 228 -3.02 -9.50 -1.81
C ALA A 228 -4.03 -10.47 -1.14
N VAL A 229 -5.03 -10.94 -1.89
CA VAL A 229 -6.05 -11.86 -1.38
C VAL A 229 -5.42 -13.18 -0.95
N ASP A 230 -4.57 -13.76 -1.80
CA ASP A 230 -3.90 -15.03 -1.51
C ASP A 230 -2.92 -14.88 -0.35
N TRP A 231 -2.26 -13.73 -0.25
CA TRP A 231 -1.41 -13.37 0.88
C TRP A 231 -2.18 -13.36 2.20
N PHE A 232 -3.30 -12.64 2.28
CA PHE A 232 -4.10 -12.57 3.50
C PHE A 232 -4.72 -13.93 3.86
N LYS A 233 -5.22 -14.68 2.88
CA LYS A 233 -5.74 -16.04 3.13
C LYS A 233 -4.68 -16.94 3.76
N ARG A 234 -3.44 -16.90 3.24
CA ARG A 234 -2.32 -17.70 3.77
C ARG A 234 -2.05 -17.38 5.23
N TRP A 235 -1.91 -16.09 5.56
CA TRP A 235 -1.49 -15.64 6.89
C TRP A 235 -2.63 -15.55 7.91
N PHE A 236 -3.88 -15.50 7.47
CA PHE A 236 -5.03 -15.64 8.38
C PHE A 236 -5.28 -17.11 8.74
N ALA A 237 -5.03 -18.04 7.82
CA ALA A 237 -5.09 -19.47 8.11
C ALA A 237 -3.91 -19.94 8.97
N ASN A 238 -2.72 -19.37 8.73
CA ASN A 238 -1.49 -19.71 9.46
C ASN A 238 -0.79 -18.43 9.94
N PRO A 239 -1.24 -17.81 11.04
CA PRO A 239 -0.57 -16.66 11.61
C PRO A 239 0.89 -16.97 11.97
N SER A 240 1.80 -16.03 11.72
CA SER A 240 3.21 -16.23 12.05
C SER A 240 3.39 -16.33 13.58
N PRO A 241 4.36 -17.11 14.08
CA PRO A 241 4.58 -17.24 15.52
C PRO A 241 4.83 -15.88 16.18
N ASN A 242 4.40 -15.73 17.43
CA ASN A 242 4.83 -14.61 18.26
C ASN A 242 6.34 -14.76 18.50
N VAL A 243 7.13 -13.81 18.00
CA VAL A 243 8.56 -13.69 18.27
C VAL A 243 8.78 -12.86 19.54
#